data_AF-A0A962Y0T0-F1
#
_entry.id   AF-A0A962Y0T0-F1
#
_cell.length_a   1.000
_cell.length_b   1.000
_cell.length_c   1.000
_cell.angle_alpha   90.00
_cell.angle_beta   90.00
_cell.angle_gamma   90.00
#
_symmetry.space_group_name_H-M   'P 1'
#
loop_
_entity.id
_entity.type
_entity.pdbx_description
1 polymer ?
#
loop_
_entity_poly.entity_id
_entity_poly.type
_entity_poly.pdbx_seq_one_letter_code
_entity_poly.pdbx_strand_id
1 'polypeptide(L)'
;EHAPAFAEAFARAAAQHFPPDQLAVITGGPEIAAEFTALPFDHLLFTGSTPVGRRVMQAASANLTPVTLELGGKSPALIAPDAPLEQAVDRIMTGKLLNAGQTCIAPDYVLLPRASQARFIQLSRDWVARHYPALEANPDYSRIINDGQFARLSGWLDAARQAGSE
;
A
#
# COMPACT_ATOMS: atom_id res chain seq x y z
N GLU A 1 -3.32 -3.14 14.91
CA GLU A 1 -4.58 -2.47 15.34
C GLU A 1 -5.67 -2.36 14.25
N HIS A 2 -5.37 -2.00 13.00
CA HIS A 2 -6.42 -1.75 11.99
C HIS A 2 -7.02 -2.99 11.30
N ALA A 3 -6.42 -4.18 11.48
CA ALA A 3 -6.95 -5.46 11.00
C ALA A 3 -6.88 -6.52 12.13
N PRO A 4 -7.60 -6.30 13.24
CA PRO A 4 -7.41 -7.08 14.48
C PRO A 4 -7.78 -8.56 14.31
N ALA A 5 -8.85 -8.86 13.56
CA ALA A 5 -9.29 -10.23 13.32
C ALA A 5 -8.22 -11.09 12.62
N PHE A 6 -7.51 -10.51 11.64
CA PHE A 6 -6.39 -11.19 10.98
C PHE A 6 -5.22 -11.39 11.94
N ALA A 7 -4.85 -10.34 12.69
CA ALA A 7 -3.74 -10.42 13.66
C ALA A 7 -3.98 -11.51 14.72
N GLU A 8 -5.20 -11.61 15.24
CA GLU A 8 -5.58 -12.65 16.19
C GLU A 8 -5.60 -14.05 15.55
N ALA A 9 -6.13 -14.17 14.33
CA ALA A 9 -6.13 -15.44 13.60
C ALA A 9 -4.70 -15.93 13.33
N PHE A 10 -3.81 -15.03 12.93
CA PHE A 10 -2.40 -15.32 12.70
C PHE A 10 -1.68 -15.72 14.00
N ALA A 11 -1.93 -15.00 15.10
CA ALA A 11 -1.35 -15.33 16.40
C ALA A 11 -1.78 -16.73 16.88
N ARG A 12 -3.07 -17.07 16.75
CA ARG A 12 -3.56 -18.42 17.06
C ARG A 12 -2.92 -19.47 16.17
N ALA A 13 -2.85 -19.24 14.87
CA ALA A 13 -2.25 -20.18 13.93
C ALA A 13 -0.76 -20.42 14.24
N ALA A 14 0.00 -19.37 14.53
CA ALA A 14 1.40 -19.49 14.93
C ALA A 14 1.57 -20.34 16.19
N ALA A 15 0.82 -20.04 17.25
CA ALA A 15 0.88 -20.76 18.52
C ALA A 15 0.44 -22.23 18.42
N GLN A 16 -0.38 -22.59 17.42
CA GLN A 16 -0.79 -23.97 17.17
C GLN A 16 0.29 -24.81 16.49
N HIS A 17 1.18 -24.19 15.72
CA HIS A 17 2.12 -24.90 14.85
C HIS A 17 3.58 -24.77 15.29
N PHE A 18 3.90 -23.74 16.09
CA PHE A 18 5.27 -23.45 16.51
C PHE A 18 5.34 -23.27 18.03
N PRO A 19 6.39 -23.77 18.68
CA PRO A 19 6.69 -23.40 20.05
C PRO A 19 7.12 -21.92 20.11
N PRO A 20 6.89 -21.24 21.24
CA PRO A 20 7.09 -19.79 21.36
C PRO A 20 8.57 -19.35 21.24
N ASP A 21 9.52 -20.25 21.43
CA ASP A 21 10.96 -20.02 21.23
C ASP A 21 11.38 -20.06 19.75
N GLN A 22 10.51 -20.53 18.86
CA GLN A 22 10.70 -20.50 17.41
C GLN A 22 9.90 -19.38 16.74
N LEU A 23 8.64 -19.21 17.13
CA LEU A 23 7.77 -18.16 16.61
C LEU A 23 6.78 -17.68 17.67
N ALA A 24 6.85 -16.39 18.00
CA ALA A 24 5.88 -15.71 18.84
C ALA A 24 5.27 -14.52 18.07
N VAL A 25 3.95 -14.39 18.17
CA VAL A 25 3.21 -13.26 17.59
C VAL A 25 2.70 -12.38 18.71
N ILE A 26 3.23 -11.17 18.80
CA ILE A 26 2.80 -10.18 19.78
C ILE A 26 1.89 -9.17 19.09
N THR A 27 0.61 -9.14 19.49
CA THR A 27 -0.36 -8.18 18.97
C THR A 27 -0.37 -6.92 19.82
N GLY A 28 -0.41 -5.75 19.20
CA GLY A 28 -0.46 -4.48 19.93
C GLY A 28 -0.63 -3.27 19.01
N GLY A 29 -0.60 -2.10 19.64
CA GLY A 29 -0.58 -0.79 18.99
C GLY A 29 0.85 -0.20 18.87
N PRO A 30 0.95 1.09 18.52
CA PRO A 30 2.21 1.81 18.37
C PRO A 30 3.13 1.75 19.60
N GLU A 31 2.56 1.67 20.81
CA GLU A 31 3.28 1.65 22.09
C GLU A 31 4.09 0.35 22.23
N ILE A 32 3.43 -0.79 21.99
CA ILE A 32 4.09 -2.11 21.98
C ILE A 32 5.14 -2.18 20.87
N ALA A 33 4.85 -1.63 19.69
CA ALA A 33 5.81 -1.59 18.59
C ALA A 33 7.05 -0.77 18.95
N ALA A 34 6.88 0.37 19.64
CA ALA A 34 7.99 1.21 20.07
C ALA A 34 8.90 0.46 21.06
N GLU A 35 8.32 -0.17 22.08
CA GLU A 35 9.07 -0.99 23.05
C GLU A 35 9.79 -2.16 22.36
N PHE A 36 9.09 -2.88 21.49
CA PHE A 36 9.63 -4.02 20.76
C PHE A 36 10.87 -3.65 19.94
N THR A 37 10.81 -2.53 19.20
CA THR A 37 11.92 -2.08 18.34
C THR A 37 13.14 -1.55 19.10
N ALA A 38 13.02 -1.30 20.41
CA ALA A 38 14.12 -0.89 21.27
C ALA A 38 14.86 -2.08 21.92
N LEU A 39 14.39 -3.31 21.72
CA LEU A 39 15.04 -4.51 22.24
C LEU A 39 16.30 -4.87 21.43
N PRO A 40 17.29 -5.55 22.04
CA PRO A 40 18.57 -5.89 21.40
C PRO A 40 18.45 -7.14 20.53
N PHE A 41 17.64 -7.08 19.48
CA PHE A 41 17.54 -8.16 18.50
C PHE A 41 18.75 -8.21 17.58
N ASP A 42 19.02 -9.39 17.03
CA ASP A 42 20.05 -9.59 15.99
C ASP A 42 19.67 -8.94 14.67
N HIS A 43 18.37 -8.76 14.40
CA HIS A 43 17.85 -8.09 13.21
C HIS A 43 16.39 -7.64 13.40
N LEU A 44 16.00 -6.53 12.78
CA LEU A 44 14.61 -6.08 12.71
C LEU A 44 14.14 -5.93 11.26
N LEU A 45 12.98 -6.49 10.95
CA LEU A 45 12.29 -6.27 9.69
C LEU A 45 11.03 -5.45 9.93
N PHE A 46 10.86 -4.37 9.18
CA PHE A 46 9.68 -3.53 9.24
C PHE A 46 9.12 -3.25 7.85
N THR A 47 7.80 -3.42 7.70
CA THR A 47 7.05 -3.03 6.51
C THR A 47 6.00 -2.00 6.89
N GLY A 48 6.00 -0.84 6.24
CA GLY A 48 5.04 0.21 6.56
C GLY A 48 5.39 1.59 5.98
N SER A 49 4.99 2.64 6.70
CA SER A 49 5.20 4.01 6.22
C SER A 49 6.62 4.51 6.51
N THR A 50 7.16 5.36 5.63
CA THR A 50 8.48 5.99 5.80
C THR A 50 8.64 6.73 7.14
N PRO A 51 7.65 7.50 7.64
CA PRO A 51 7.77 8.13 8.95
C PRO A 51 7.93 7.13 10.10
N VAL A 52 7.23 5.99 10.07
CA VAL A 52 7.36 4.96 11.10
C VAL A 52 8.69 4.21 10.95
N GLY A 53 9.10 3.85 9.73
CA GLY A 53 10.39 3.21 9.47
C GLY A 53 11.58 4.01 10.01
N ARG A 54 11.53 5.36 9.92
CA ARG A 54 12.53 6.23 10.55
C ARG A 54 12.58 6.07 12.06
N ARG A 55 11.43 5.95 12.73
CA ARG A 55 11.37 5.71 14.19
C ARG A 55 11.93 4.34 14.57
N VAL A 56 11.61 3.30 13.79
CA VAL A 56 12.15 1.95 13.98
C VAL A 56 13.68 1.97 13.88
N MET A 57 14.23 2.58 12.82
CA MET A 57 15.68 2.71 12.64
C MET A 57 16.34 3.49 13.79
N GLN A 58 15.69 4.54 14.27
CA GLN A 58 16.17 5.33 15.40
C GLN A 58 16.21 4.50 16.69
N ALA A 59 15.15 3.75 17.01
CA ALA A 59 15.11 2.89 18.18
C ALA A 59 16.17 1.77 18.12
N ALA A 60 16.27 1.10 16.97
CA ALA A 60 17.22 0.01 16.73
C ALA A 60 18.70 0.43 16.91
N SER A 61 19.02 1.69 16.59
CA SER A 61 20.39 2.21 16.65
C SER A 61 21.02 2.18 18.05
N ALA A 62 20.21 2.22 19.12
CA ALA A 62 20.70 2.15 20.49
C ALA A 62 21.43 0.82 20.81
N ASN A 63 21.04 -0.26 20.12
CA ASN A 63 21.65 -1.59 20.26
C ASN A 63 22.52 -1.97 19.06
N LEU A 64 22.73 -1.05 18.09
CA LEU A 64 23.34 -1.35 16.79
C LEU A 64 22.63 -2.50 16.04
N THR A 65 21.32 -2.69 16.28
CA THR A 65 20.54 -3.73 15.61
C THR A 65 20.38 -3.40 14.12
N PRO A 66 20.79 -4.29 13.21
CA PRO A 66 20.55 -4.13 11.78
C PRO A 66 19.06 -4.11 11.45
N VAL A 67 18.68 -3.35 10.41
CA VAL A 67 17.28 -3.19 10.00
C VAL A 67 17.09 -3.43 8.51
N THR A 68 15.97 -4.07 8.14
CA THR A 68 15.40 -4.08 6.79
C THR A 68 14.10 -3.30 6.80
N LEU A 69 14.00 -2.26 5.98
CA LEU A 69 12.83 -1.37 5.94
C LEU A 69 12.17 -1.43 4.56
N GLU A 70 11.02 -2.11 4.49
CA GLU A 70 10.17 -2.17 3.30
C GLU A 70 9.11 -1.06 3.39
N LEU A 71 9.44 0.10 2.82
CA LEU A 71 8.66 1.33 3.01
C LEU A 71 7.80 1.67 1.79
N GLY A 72 6.77 2.49 2.02
CA GLY A 72 5.90 2.98 0.95
C GLY A 72 6.67 3.65 -0.19
N GLY A 73 6.36 3.25 -1.43
CA GLY A 73 6.92 3.81 -2.65
C GLY A 73 5.95 4.72 -3.40
N LYS A 74 6.43 5.28 -4.52
CA LYS A 74 5.60 5.90 -5.53
C LYS A 74 5.98 5.33 -6.90
N SER A 75 5.16 4.42 -7.42
CA SER A 75 5.56 3.52 -8.50
C SER A 75 5.24 4.10 -9.89
N PRO A 76 6.23 4.45 -10.72
CA PRO A 76 6.00 4.83 -12.12
C PRO A 76 5.60 3.63 -12.98
N ALA A 77 4.68 3.85 -13.91
CA ALA A 77 4.50 2.98 -15.08
C ALA A 77 4.91 3.73 -16.34
N LEU A 78 5.87 3.18 -17.10
CA LEU A 78 6.34 3.76 -18.35
C LEU A 78 5.77 2.97 -19.54
N ILE A 79 5.14 3.68 -20.48
CA ILE A 79 4.60 3.13 -21.72
C ILE A 79 5.47 3.65 -22.87
N ALA A 80 6.19 2.73 -23.54
CA ALA A 80 6.99 3.06 -24.72
C ALA A 80 6.11 3.42 -25.94
N PRO A 81 6.61 4.19 -26.92
CA PRO A 81 5.83 4.62 -28.08
C PRO A 81 5.17 3.51 -28.90
N ASP A 82 5.80 2.34 -28.97
CA ASP A 82 5.39 1.15 -29.72
C ASP A 82 4.67 0.10 -28.84
N ALA A 83 4.48 0.39 -27.55
CA ALA A 83 3.82 -0.54 -26.64
C ALA A 83 2.31 -0.67 -26.97
N PRO A 84 1.75 -1.89 -26.88
CA PRO A 84 0.32 -2.11 -27.08
C PRO A 84 -0.49 -1.43 -25.96
N LEU A 85 -1.07 -0.25 -26.26
CA LEU A 85 -1.68 0.63 -25.27
C LEU A 85 -2.83 -0.03 -24.49
N GLU A 86 -3.67 -0.82 -25.16
CA GLU A 86 -4.80 -1.49 -24.51
C GLU A 86 -4.36 -2.53 -23.48
N GLN A 87 -3.31 -3.31 -23.80
CA GLN A 87 -2.70 -4.24 -22.86
C GLN A 87 -2.00 -3.51 -21.71
N ALA A 88 -1.34 -2.38 -21.98
CA ALA A 88 -0.72 -1.56 -20.96
C ALA A 88 -1.75 -1.01 -19.96
N VAL A 89 -2.88 -0.47 -20.46
CA VAL A 89 -4.00 0.00 -19.62
C VAL A 89 -4.53 -1.13 -18.77
N ASP A 90 -4.80 -2.30 -19.34
CA ASP A 90 -5.34 -3.45 -18.61
C ASP A 90 -4.47 -3.83 -17.40
N ARG A 91 -3.16 -3.95 -17.62
CA ARG A 91 -2.18 -4.27 -16.55
C ARG A 91 -2.08 -3.18 -15.50
N ILE A 92 -2.00 -1.91 -15.93
CA ILE A 92 -1.86 -0.77 -15.02
C ILE A 92 -3.10 -0.61 -14.16
N MET A 93 -4.30 -0.69 -14.76
CA MET A 93 -5.56 -0.51 -14.05
C MET A 93 -5.83 -1.66 -13.07
N THR A 94 -5.49 -2.90 -13.46
CA THR A 94 -5.54 -4.06 -12.55
C THR A 94 -4.68 -3.83 -11.30
N GLY A 95 -3.42 -3.44 -11.48
CA GLY A 95 -2.52 -3.14 -10.36
C GLY A 95 -2.96 -1.93 -9.54
N LYS A 96 -3.49 -0.89 -10.20
CA LYS A 96 -3.91 0.36 -9.55
C LYS A 96 -5.10 0.15 -8.63
N LEU A 97 -6.07 -0.66 -9.06
CA LEU A 97 -7.37 -0.78 -8.39
C LEU A 97 -7.44 -1.99 -7.45
N LEU A 98 -6.45 -2.89 -7.49
CA LEU A 98 -6.30 -3.93 -6.48
C LEU A 98 -6.29 -3.32 -5.06
N ASN A 99 -7.14 -3.87 -4.18
CA ASN A 99 -7.31 -3.41 -2.79
C ASN A 99 -7.56 -1.90 -2.66
N ALA A 100 -8.34 -1.32 -3.58
CA ALA A 100 -8.58 0.13 -3.67
C ALA A 100 -7.29 0.96 -3.79
N GLY A 101 -6.25 0.39 -4.39
CA GLY A 101 -4.94 1.02 -4.56
C GLY A 101 -4.08 1.07 -3.30
N GLN A 102 -4.50 0.41 -2.22
CA GLN A 102 -3.75 0.36 -0.95
C GLN A 102 -2.70 -0.77 -1.00
N THR A 103 -1.77 -0.66 -1.93
CA THR A 103 -0.66 -1.60 -2.14
C THR A 103 0.64 -0.82 -2.34
N CYS A 104 1.76 -1.24 -1.74
CA CYS A 104 3.04 -0.53 -1.84
C CYS A 104 3.60 -0.45 -3.27
N ILE A 105 3.17 -1.36 -4.16
CA ILE A 105 3.58 -1.45 -5.56
C ILE A 105 2.50 -0.97 -6.55
N ALA A 106 1.40 -0.36 -6.07
CA ALA A 106 0.36 0.12 -6.96
C ALA A 106 0.95 1.18 -7.92
N PRO A 107 0.65 1.15 -9.22
CA PRO A 107 1.04 2.22 -10.14
C PRO A 107 0.48 3.56 -9.66
N ASP A 108 1.32 4.58 -9.53
CA ASP A 108 0.92 5.90 -9.02
C ASP A 108 0.78 6.94 -10.12
N TYR A 109 1.61 6.84 -11.15
CA TYR A 109 1.61 7.74 -12.28
C TYR A 109 2.10 7.03 -13.53
N VAL A 110 1.63 7.49 -14.68
CA VAL A 110 1.96 6.91 -15.98
C VAL A 110 2.74 7.93 -16.80
N LEU A 111 3.89 7.50 -17.32
CA LEU A 111 4.69 8.23 -18.29
C LEU A 111 4.46 7.60 -19.66
N LEU A 112 3.92 8.37 -20.59
CA LEU A 112 3.54 7.89 -21.92
C LEU A 112 3.72 9.00 -22.98
N PRO A 113 3.75 8.66 -24.28
CA PRO A 113 3.76 9.65 -25.33
C PRO A 113 2.55 10.58 -25.22
N ARG A 114 2.77 11.89 -25.37
CA ARG A 114 1.70 12.90 -25.23
C ARG A 114 0.49 12.62 -26.11
N ALA A 115 0.72 12.17 -27.35
CA ALA A 115 -0.35 11.84 -28.29
C ALA A 115 -1.27 10.70 -27.81
N SER A 116 -0.78 9.84 -26.92
CA SER A 116 -1.52 8.69 -26.38
C SER A 116 -2.36 9.02 -25.14
N GLN A 117 -2.20 10.22 -24.55
CA GLN A 117 -2.83 10.60 -23.29
C GLN A 117 -4.36 10.49 -23.32
N ALA A 118 -5.01 11.10 -24.32
CA ALA A 118 -6.47 11.09 -24.41
C ALA A 118 -7.02 9.65 -24.56
N ARG A 119 -6.36 8.84 -25.40
CA ARG A 119 -6.75 7.43 -25.59
C ARG A 119 -6.53 6.60 -24.33
N PHE A 120 -5.44 6.81 -23.60
CA PHE A 120 -5.17 6.16 -22.32
C PHE A 120 -6.27 6.47 -21.30
N ILE A 121 -6.64 7.75 -21.14
CA ILE A 121 -7.71 8.16 -20.21
C ILE A 121 -9.03 7.48 -20.57
N GLN A 122 -9.40 7.47 -21.85
CA GLN A 122 -10.63 6.83 -22.32
C GLN A 122 -10.62 5.32 -21.99
N LEU A 123 -9.56 4.61 -22.36
CA LEU A 123 -9.43 3.18 -22.10
C LEU A 123 -9.48 2.86 -20.60
N SER A 124 -8.87 3.69 -19.75
CA SER A 124 -8.90 3.52 -18.30
C SER A 124 -10.31 3.69 -17.72
N ARG A 125 -11.07 4.67 -18.22
CA ARG A 125 -12.49 4.85 -17.86
C ARG A 125 -13.33 3.65 -18.29
N ASP A 126 -13.14 3.19 -19.52
CA ASP A 126 -13.84 2.02 -20.08
C ASP A 126 -13.47 0.73 -19.32
N TRP A 127 -12.23 0.63 -18.83
CA TRP A 127 -11.79 -0.47 -17.98
C TRP A 127 -12.55 -0.45 -16.64
N VAL A 128 -12.62 0.70 -15.96
CA VAL A 128 -13.36 0.83 -14.69
C VAL A 128 -14.83 0.51 -14.86
N ALA A 129 -15.48 1.08 -15.88
CA ALA A 129 -16.91 0.85 -16.13
C ALA A 129 -17.23 -0.63 -16.39
N ARG A 130 -16.34 -1.36 -17.08
CA ARG A 130 -16.49 -2.80 -17.35
C ARG A 130 -16.31 -3.67 -16.11
N HIS A 131 -15.31 -3.37 -15.29
CA HIS A 131 -14.95 -4.24 -14.15
C HIS A 131 -15.71 -3.89 -12.87
N TYR A 132 -16.08 -2.62 -12.70
CA TYR A 132 -16.75 -2.10 -11.51
C TYR A 132 -18.01 -1.28 -11.88
N PRO A 133 -19.01 -1.89 -12.55
CA PRO A 133 -20.20 -1.18 -13.04
C PRO A 133 -21.05 -0.55 -11.92
N ALA A 134 -20.94 -1.07 -10.69
CA ALA A 134 -21.62 -0.54 -9.51
C ALA A 134 -20.66 -0.43 -8.32
N LEU A 135 -19.61 0.40 -8.43
CA LEU A 135 -18.52 0.49 -7.46
C LEU A 135 -18.97 0.62 -5.99
N GLU A 136 -19.99 1.44 -5.71
CA GLU A 136 -20.51 1.66 -4.36
C GLU A 136 -21.19 0.42 -3.75
N ALA A 137 -21.89 -0.34 -4.60
CA ALA A 137 -22.62 -1.54 -4.23
C ALA A 137 -21.84 -2.83 -4.51
N ASN A 138 -20.57 -2.73 -4.91
CA ASN A 138 -19.75 -3.87 -5.28
C ASN A 138 -19.19 -4.55 -4.01
N PRO A 139 -19.63 -5.77 -3.66
CA PRO A 139 -19.13 -6.46 -2.47
C PRO A 139 -17.68 -6.94 -2.62
N ASP A 140 -17.18 -7.05 -3.85
CA ASP A 140 -15.84 -7.55 -4.16
C ASP A 140 -14.78 -6.43 -4.22
N TYR A 141 -15.20 -5.16 -4.21
CA TYR A 141 -14.27 -4.03 -4.21
C TYR A 141 -14.06 -3.48 -2.79
N SER A 142 -12.79 -3.27 -2.45
CA SER A 142 -12.39 -2.82 -1.10
C SER A 142 -12.67 -1.33 -0.89
N ARG A 143 -12.59 -0.89 0.37
CA ARG A 143 -12.71 0.50 0.79
C ARG A 143 -11.40 1.00 1.40
N ILE A 144 -11.25 2.32 1.46
CA ILE A 144 -10.13 2.92 2.18
C ILE A 144 -10.21 2.53 3.66
N ILE A 145 -9.09 2.10 4.23
CA ILE A 145 -9.04 1.35 5.49
C ILE A 145 -9.60 2.11 6.70
N ASN A 146 -9.53 3.45 6.70
CA ASN A 146 -10.10 4.28 7.76
C ASN A 146 -10.33 5.73 7.30
N ASP A 147 -11.08 6.48 8.09
CA ASP A 147 -11.47 7.88 7.82
C ASP A 147 -10.27 8.82 7.68
N GLY A 148 -9.21 8.60 8.46
CA GLY A 148 -7.99 9.41 8.36
C GLY A 148 -7.29 9.26 7.02
N GLN A 149 -7.21 8.03 6.49
CA GLN A 149 -6.67 7.78 5.16
C GLN A 149 -7.61 8.31 4.07
N PHE A 150 -8.92 8.18 4.25
CA PHE A 150 -9.90 8.73 3.32
C PHE A 150 -9.79 10.26 3.23
N ALA A 151 -9.81 10.96 4.37
CA ALA A 151 -9.68 12.42 4.43
C ALA A 151 -8.37 12.91 3.79
N ARG A 152 -7.26 12.19 4.01
CA ARG A 152 -5.98 12.49 3.38
C ARG A 152 -6.04 12.40 1.86
N LEU A 153 -6.63 11.33 1.32
CA LEU A 153 -6.78 11.13 -0.13
C LEU A 153 -7.71 12.18 -0.75
N SER A 154 -8.83 12.47 -0.11
CA SER A 154 -9.75 13.53 -0.55
C SER A 154 -9.07 14.90 -0.58
N GLY A 155 -8.29 15.23 0.46
CA GLY A 155 -7.52 16.46 0.50
C GLY A 155 -6.48 16.57 -0.63
N TRP A 156 -5.83 15.47 -1.00
CA TRP A 156 -4.93 15.44 -2.16
C TRP A 156 -5.65 15.66 -3.48
N LEU A 157 -6.84 15.07 -3.64
CA LEU A 157 -7.66 15.25 -4.84
C LEU A 157 -8.10 16.71 -4.98
N ASP A 158 -8.52 17.34 -3.89
CA ASP A 158 -8.92 18.75 -3.88
C ASP A 158 -7.73 19.67 -4.18
N ALA A 159 -6.57 19.41 -3.58
CA ALA A 159 -5.34 20.15 -3.88
C ALA A 159 -4.92 20.02 -5.35
N ALA A 160 -5.03 18.82 -5.94
CA ALA A 160 -4.71 18.59 -7.35
C ALA A 160 -5.65 19.37 -8.29
N ARG A 161 -6.95 19.38 -8.00
CA ARG A 161 -7.95 20.17 -8.74
C ARG A 161 -7.66 21.68 -8.65
N GLN A 162 -7.33 22.18 -7.46
CA GLN A 162 -6.96 23.58 -7.25
C GLN A 162 -5.67 23.96 -8.00
N ALA A 163 -4.75 23.00 -8.15
CA ALA A 163 -3.52 23.18 -8.94
C ALA A 163 -3.73 23.04 -10.46
N GLY A 164 -4.97 22.82 -10.93
CA GLY A 164 -5.30 22.73 -12.36
C GLY A 164 -5.15 21.35 -12.98
N SER A 165 -5.08 20.28 -12.18
CA SER A 165 -5.19 18.92 -12.70
C SER A 165 -6.64 18.59 -13.06
N GLU A 166 -6.85 18.04 -14.25
CA GLU A 166 -8.16 17.59 -14.77
C GLU A 166 -8.54 16.17 -14.29
#